data_AF-A0A7W7AB17-F1
#
_entry.id   AF-A0A7W7AB17-F1
#
_cell.length_a   1.000
_cell.length_b   1.000
_cell.length_c   1.000
_cell.angle_alpha   90.00
_cell.angle_beta   90.00
_cell.angle_gamma   90.00
#
_symmetry.space_group_name_H-M   'P 1'
#
loop_
_entity.id
_entity.type
_entity.pdbx_description
1 polymer ?
#
loop_
_entity_poly.entity_id
_entity_poly.type
_entity_poly.pdbx_seq_one_letter_code
_entity_poly.pdbx_strand_id
1 'polypeptide(L)'
;MFNDHLRHGMVLGTPGCEVVTMWRPPGSVHDHAPLTPPALVRFVGMLGTAVLRAERADRMIGRNLPKGEQQFYLRMAGVRPDRQGRGLGGLAIRAGLSEADAAALPAVLETATESNVGLYRALGFEVIRDWHVARNGPRFWTMTRPVLIK
;
A
#
# COMPACT_ATOMS: atom_id res chain seq x y z
N MET A 1 -11.27 -22.58 -5.89
CA MET A 1 -9.85 -22.73 -5.48
C MET A 1 -8.94 -21.57 -5.94
N PHE A 2 -9.45 -20.54 -6.64
CA PHE A 2 -8.63 -19.43 -7.18
C PHE A 2 -8.50 -18.18 -6.29
N ASN A 3 -9.33 -18.01 -5.24
CA ASN A 3 -9.27 -16.84 -4.34
C ASN A 3 -8.30 -16.97 -3.16
N ASP A 4 -7.52 -18.05 -3.09
CA ASP A 4 -6.68 -18.30 -1.91
C ASP A 4 -5.52 -17.29 -1.78
N HIS A 5 -5.05 -16.75 -2.91
CA HIS A 5 -4.06 -15.68 -2.93
C HIS A 5 -4.57 -14.39 -2.28
N LEU A 6 -5.88 -14.12 -2.30
CA LEU A 6 -6.44 -12.97 -1.61
C LEU A 6 -6.32 -13.13 -0.09
N ARG A 7 -6.47 -14.33 0.47
CA ARG A 7 -6.47 -14.57 1.94
C ARG A 7 -5.20 -14.13 2.65
N HIS A 8 -4.07 -14.11 1.95
CA HIS A 8 -2.77 -13.74 2.53
C HIS A 8 -2.23 -12.40 2.02
N GLY A 9 -2.98 -11.72 1.15
CA GLY A 9 -2.52 -10.53 0.43
C GLY A 9 -2.14 -10.85 -1.02
N MET A 10 -2.48 -9.94 -1.92
CA MET A 10 -2.24 -10.06 -3.35
C MET A 10 -0.95 -9.35 -3.74
N VAL A 11 -0.01 -10.07 -4.35
CA VAL A 11 1.22 -9.52 -4.93
C VAL A 11 1.13 -9.58 -6.45
N LEU A 12 1.18 -8.43 -7.11
CA LEU A 12 1.17 -8.32 -8.56
C LEU A 12 2.49 -7.73 -9.03
N GLY A 13 3.05 -8.24 -10.11
CA GLY A 13 4.29 -7.72 -10.66
C GLY A 13 4.70 -8.40 -11.95
N THR A 14 5.79 -7.91 -12.55
CA THR A 14 6.39 -8.56 -13.71
C THR A 14 7.32 -9.70 -13.27
N PRO A 15 7.56 -10.72 -14.12
CA PRO A 15 8.43 -11.85 -13.78
C PRO A 15 9.86 -11.45 -13.36
N GLY A 16 10.39 -10.35 -13.89
CA GLY A 16 11.71 -9.80 -13.56
C GLY A 16 11.70 -8.81 -12.39
N CYS A 17 10.59 -8.68 -11.66
CA CYS A 17 10.38 -7.72 -10.58
C CYS A 17 10.70 -6.27 -10.97
N GLU A 18 10.46 -5.89 -12.23
CA GLU A 18 10.58 -4.49 -12.67
C GLU A 18 9.52 -3.59 -12.05
N VAL A 19 8.35 -4.15 -11.77
CA VAL A 19 7.31 -3.53 -10.95
C VAL A 19 6.69 -4.58 -10.04
N VAL A 20 6.43 -4.20 -8.79
CA VAL A 20 5.71 -5.02 -7.81
C VAL A 20 4.75 -4.12 -7.02
N THR A 21 3.53 -4.60 -6.83
CA THR A 21 2.55 -4.03 -5.90
C THR A 21 2.08 -5.11 -4.94
N MET A 22 1.86 -4.74 -3.68
CA MET A 22 1.33 -5.61 -2.64
C MET A 22 0.07 -5.00 -2.07
N TRP A 23 -0.99 -5.80 -2.05
CA TRP A 23 -2.32 -5.41 -1.65
C TRP A 23 -2.77 -6.29 -0.50
N ARG A 24 -3.42 -5.69 0.50
CA ARG A 24 -4.14 -6.41 1.53
C ARG A 24 -5.62 -6.47 1.17
N PRO A 25 -6.27 -7.64 1.21
CA PRO A 25 -7.70 -7.73 0.99
C PRO A 25 -8.48 -7.08 2.16
N PRO A 26 -9.80 -6.90 1.98
CA PRO A 26 -10.71 -6.69 3.07
C PRO A 26 -10.51 -7.71 4.21
N GLY A 27 -10.65 -7.24 5.46
CA GLY A 27 -10.43 -8.05 6.66
C GLY A 27 -8.99 -8.06 7.18
N SER A 28 -8.02 -7.50 6.44
CA SER A 28 -6.60 -7.50 6.80
C SER A 28 -5.91 -6.15 6.63
N VAL A 29 -6.66 -5.06 6.40
CA VAL A 29 -6.10 -3.73 6.13
C VAL A 29 -5.20 -3.31 7.27
N HIS A 30 -5.67 -3.49 8.52
CA HIS A 30 -4.93 -3.17 9.72
C HIS A 30 -4.18 -4.38 10.32
N ASP A 31 -4.01 -5.46 9.56
CA ASP A 31 -3.23 -6.59 10.07
C ASP A 31 -1.77 -6.18 10.25
N HIS A 32 -1.26 -6.45 11.44
CA HIS A 32 0.15 -6.30 11.75
C HIS A 32 0.71 -7.70 11.96
N ALA A 33 1.62 -8.12 11.09
CA ALA A 33 2.37 -9.35 11.33
C ALA A 33 3.17 -9.14 12.63
N PRO A 34 3.03 -10.01 13.64
CA PRO A 34 3.79 -9.86 14.86
C PRO A 34 5.28 -9.90 14.55
N LEU A 35 6.05 -9.01 15.18
CA LEU A 35 7.52 -9.01 15.11
C LEU A 35 8.07 -10.20 15.92
N THR A 36 7.93 -11.40 15.37
CA THR A 36 8.54 -12.62 15.92
C THR A 36 10.06 -12.44 15.98
N PRO A 37 10.78 -13.12 16.89
CA PRO A 37 12.24 -12.95 16.99
C PRO A 37 12.98 -13.15 15.65
N PRO A 38 12.66 -14.15 14.80
CA PRO A 38 13.28 -14.28 13.49
C PRO A 38 12.94 -13.13 12.53
N ALA A 39 11.70 -12.63 12.56
CA ALA A 39 11.30 -11.48 11.73
C ALA A 39 12.02 -10.20 12.19
N LEU A 40 12.12 -9.98 13.50
CA LEU A 40 12.82 -8.83 14.08
C LEU A 40 14.30 -8.81 13.67
N VAL A 41 15.01 -9.95 13.74
CA VAL A 41 16.40 -10.05 13.28
C VAL A 41 16.54 -9.67 11.81
N ARG A 42 15.61 -10.12 10.95
CA ARG A 42 15.59 -9.75 9.52
C ARG A 42 15.34 -8.26 9.31
N PHE A 43 14.37 -7.68 10.01
CA PHE A 43 14.08 -6.25 9.92
C PHE A 43 15.23 -5.38 10.41
N VAL A 44 15.90 -5.78 11.50
CA VAL A 44 17.12 -5.11 11.98
C VAL A 44 18.24 -5.23 10.95
N GLY A 45 18.42 -6.39 10.32
CA GLY A 45 19.39 -6.56 9.24
C GLY A 45 19.11 -5.65 8.02
N MET A 46 17.84 -5.41 7.69
CA MET A 46 17.43 -4.59 6.55
C MET A 46 17.44 -3.08 6.83
N LEU A 47 16.97 -2.68 8.01
CA LEU A 47 16.71 -1.27 8.36
C LEU A 47 17.73 -0.71 9.37
N GLY A 48 18.53 -1.56 10.00
CA GLY A 48 19.40 -1.18 11.10
C GLY A 48 18.64 -0.47 12.22
N THR A 49 19.18 0.65 12.67
CA THR A 49 18.56 1.51 13.70
C THR A 49 17.27 2.19 13.23
N ALA A 50 16.99 2.19 11.91
CA ALA A 50 15.76 2.77 11.38
C ALA A 50 14.52 1.92 11.69
N VAL A 51 14.67 0.69 12.20
CA VAL A 51 13.54 -0.20 12.54
C VAL A 51 12.53 0.46 13.47
N LEU A 52 12.98 1.24 14.46
CA LEU A 52 12.09 1.96 15.39
C LEU A 52 11.32 3.08 14.68
N ARG A 53 11.93 3.73 13.69
CA ARG A 53 11.27 4.75 12.87
C ARG A 53 10.24 4.11 11.93
N ALA A 54 10.57 2.97 11.33
CA ALA A 54 9.65 2.22 10.48
C ALA A 54 8.44 1.71 11.26
N GLU A 55 8.66 1.20 12.47
CA GLU A 55 7.59 0.76 13.38
C GLU A 55 6.65 1.91 13.75
N ARG A 56 7.22 3.08 14.09
CA ARG A 56 6.44 4.28 14.37
C ARG A 56 5.62 4.72 13.16
N ALA A 57 6.20 4.67 11.96
CA ALA A 57 5.49 4.96 10.73
C ALA A 57 4.34 3.98 10.52
N ASP A 58 4.56 2.67 10.67
CA ASP A 58 3.53 1.63 10.54
C ASP A 58 2.33 1.86 11.47
N ARG A 59 2.59 2.16 12.76
CA ARG A 59 1.51 2.52 13.70
C ARG A 59 0.72 3.74 13.26
N MET A 60 1.41 4.76 12.77
CA MET A 60 0.75 5.99 12.33
C MET A 60 -0.05 5.77 11.04
N ILE A 61 0.41 4.90 10.14
CA ILE A 61 -0.35 4.47 8.97
C ILE A 61 -1.65 3.80 9.43
N GLY A 62 -1.59 2.78 10.29
CA GLY A 62 -2.79 2.08 10.80
C GLY A 62 -3.78 2.99 11.53
N ARG A 63 -3.31 4.06 12.18
CA ARG A 63 -4.18 5.07 12.82
C ARG A 63 -4.90 5.96 11.81
N ASN A 64 -4.31 6.18 10.65
CA ASN A 64 -4.81 7.13 9.65
C ASN A 64 -5.51 6.47 8.47
N LEU A 65 -5.45 5.15 8.32
CA LEU A 65 -6.30 4.39 7.42
C LEU A 65 -7.78 4.45 7.85
N PRO A 66 -8.74 4.45 6.91
CA PRO A 66 -10.17 4.35 7.21
C PRO A 66 -10.48 3.08 7.99
N LYS A 67 -11.43 3.16 8.91
CA LYS A 67 -11.90 2.02 9.71
C LYS A 67 -12.84 1.14 8.91
N GLY A 68 -13.03 -0.10 9.38
CA GLY A 68 -14.09 -0.99 8.89
C GLY A 68 -13.62 -2.17 8.06
N GLU A 69 -12.34 -2.27 7.69
CA GLU A 69 -11.77 -3.44 6.98
C GLU A 69 -12.44 -3.78 5.62
N GLN A 70 -13.35 -2.96 5.10
CA GLN A 70 -14.12 -3.25 3.87
C GLN A 70 -13.46 -2.66 2.61
N GLN A 71 -12.14 -2.71 2.51
CA GLN A 71 -11.40 -2.08 1.41
C GLN A 71 -10.14 -2.85 1.06
N PHE A 72 -9.77 -2.81 -0.22
CA PHE A 72 -8.44 -3.25 -0.63
C PHE A 72 -7.42 -2.18 -0.25
N TYR A 73 -6.30 -2.59 0.32
CA TYR A 73 -5.26 -1.66 0.72
C TYR A 73 -3.97 -1.90 -0.06
N LEU A 74 -3.61 -0.94 -0.92
CA LEU A 74 -2.31 -0.91 -1.59
C LEU A 74 -1.23 -0.54 -0.57
N ARG A 75 -0.61 -1.56 0.01
CA ARG A 75 0.38 -1.44 1.09
C ARG A 75 1.75 -1.06 0.56
N MET A 76 2.15 -1.61 -0.59
CA MET A 76 3.45 -1.31 -1.22
C MET A 76 3.29 -1.21 -2.73
N ALA A 77 4.00 -0.27 -3.34
CA ALA A 77 4.19 -0.18 -4.78
C ALA A 77 5.65 0.22 -5.06
N GLY A 78 6.31 -0.54 -5.91
CA GLY A 78 7.71 -0.32 -6.27
C GLY A 78 7.93 -0.54 -7.76
N VAL A 79 8.70 0.35 -8.37
CA VAL A 79 9.22 0.18 -9.74
C VAL A 79 10.73 0.30 -9.67
N ARG A 80 11.44 -0.66 -10.28
CA ARG A 80 12.89 -0.64 -10.41
C ARG A 80 13.36 0.72 -10.95
N PRO A 81 14.37 1.38 -10.33
CA PRO A 81 14.79 2.71 -10.74
C PRO A 81 15.11 2.86 -12.23
N ASP A 82 15.79 1.87 -12.83
CA ASP A 82 16.14 1.80 -14.26
C ASP A 82 14.94 1.57 -15.19
N ARG A 83 13.75 1.36 -14.62
CA ARG A 83 12.49 1.05 -15.33
C ARG A 83 11.38 2.08 -15.04
N GLN A 84 11.67 3.12 -14.25
CA GLN A 84 10.72 4.21 -13.95
C GLN A 84 10.43 5.09 -15.17
N GLY A 85 9.36 5.88 -15.10
CA GLY A 85 8.94 6.77 -16.20
C GLY A 85 8.28 6.09 -17.40
N ARG A 86 8.10 4.76 -17.35
CA ARG A 86 7.53 3.95 -18.45
C ARG A 86 6.08 3.50 -18.24
N GLY A 87 5.39 4.06 -17.24
CA GLY A 87 3.99 3.72 -16.93
C GLY A 87 3.78 2.37 -16.21
N LEU A 88 4.84 1.61 -15.91
CA LEU A 88 4.75 0.29 -15.26
C LEU A 88 4.02 0.31 -13.91
N GLY A 89 4.29 1.31 -13.07
CA GLY A 89 3.63 1.46 -11.77
C GLY A 89 2.11 1.61 -11.91
N GLY A 90 1.68 2.50 -12.81
CA GLY A 90 0.25 2.68 -13.09
C GLY A 90 -0.42 1.43 -13.66
N LEU A 91 0.29 0.67 -14.50
CA LEU A 91 -0.21 -0.60 -15.04
C LEU A 91 -0.46 -1.63 -13.91
N ALA A 92 0.53 -1.83 -13.03
CA ALA A 92 0.41 -2.78 -11.93
C ALA A 92 -0.66 -2.36 -10.92
N ILE A 93 -0.78 -1.06 -10.62
CA ILE A 93 -1.83 -0.57 -9.72
C ILE A 93 -3.22 -0.77 -10.33
N ARG A 94 -3.41 -0.51 -11.63
CA ARG A 94 -4.69 -0.77 -12.30
C ARG A 94 -5.09 -2.24 -12.27
N ALA A 95 -4.12 -3.15 -12.37
CA ALA A 95 -4.41 -4.58 -12.24
C ALA A 95 -4.98 -4.90 -10.85
N GLY A 96 -4.40 -4.36 -9.78
CA GLY A 96 -4.94 -4.54 -8.42
C GLY A 96 -6.29 -3.86 -8.19
N LEU A 97 -6.50 -2.68 -8.79
CA LEU A 97 -7.81 -2.01 -8.77
C LEU A 97 -8.88 -2.80 -9.51
N SER A 98 -8.53 -3.53 -10.58
CA SER A 98 -9.48 -4.39 -11.30
C SER A 98 -10.06 -5.48 -10.38
N GLU A 99 -9.26 -6.01 -9.45
CA GLU A 99 -9.74 -6.98 -8.46
C GLU A 99 -10.67 -6.33 -7.42
N ALA A 100 -10.33 -5.11 -6.97
CA ALA A 100 -11.21 -4.35 -6.08
C ALA A 100 -12.55 -4.00 -6.75
N ASP A 101 -12.50 -3.59 -8.02
CA ASP A 101 -13.68 -3.29 -8.84
C ASP A 101 -14.54 -4.54 -9.08
N ALA A 102 -13.92 -5.69 -9.37
CA ALA A 102 -14.62 -6.96 -9.53
C ALA A 102 -15.32 -7.41 -8.23
N ALA A 103 -14.75 -7.06 -7.07
CA ALA A 103 -15.36 -7.29 -5.77
C ALA A 103 -16.38 -6.21 -5.37
N ALA A 104 -16.56 -5.15 -6.16
CA ALA A 104 -17.34 -3.96 -5.82
C ALA A 104 -16.94 -3.33 -4.48
N LEU A 105 -15.63 -3.26 -4.21
CA LEU A 105 -15.09 -2.73 -2.96
C LEU A 105 -14.17 -1.53 -3.19
N PRO A 106 -14.14 -0.56 -2.26
CA PRO A 106 -13.24 0.57 -2.34
C PRO A 106 -11.78 0.14 -2.18
N ALA A 107 -10.87 1.02 -2.59
CA ALA A 107 -9.44 0.85 -2.39
C ALA A 107 -8.86 2.02 -1.60
N VAL A 108 -7.83 1.75 -0.80
CA VAL A 108 -7.11 2.76 -0.02
C VAL A 108 -5.62 2.61 -0.19
N LEU A 109 -4.90 3.71 -0.03
CA LEU A 109 -3.45 3.74 0.08
C LEU A 109 -2.99 4.88 0.98
N GLU A 110 -1.70 4.87 1.27
CA GLU A 110 -0.99 6.06 1.70
C GLU A 110 0.32 6.24 0.93
N THR A 111 0.80 7.47 0.89
CA THR A 111 2.11 7.77 0.33
C THR A 111 2.78 8.89 1.09
N ALA A 112 4.10 8.82 1.23
CA ALA A 112 4.92 9.90 1.78
C ALA A 112 5.60 10.75 0.68
N THR A 113 5.28 10.48 -0.58
CA THR A 113 5.92 11.10 -1.75
C THR A 113 4.90 11.98 -2.46
N GLU A 114 5.03 13.30 -2.29
CA GLU A 114 4.06 14.27 -2.81
C GLU A 114 3.85 14.16 -4.33
N SER A 115 4.94 13.92 -5.07
CA SER A 115 4.89 13.74 -6.53
C SER A 115 4.06 12.53 -6.98
N ASN A 116 3.80 11.55 -6.09
CA ASN A 116 2.93 10.42 -6.39
C ASN A 116 1.43 10.76 -6.27
N VAL A 117 1.06 11.84 -5.58
CA VAL A 117 -0.37 12.21 -5.38
C VAL A 117 -1.07 12.43 -6.72
N GLY A 118 -0.40 13.07 -7.69
CA GLY A 118 -0.95 13.27 -9.04
C GLY A 118 -1.20 11.95 -9.78
N LEU A 119 -0.28 10.98 -9.66
CA LEU A 119 -0.45 9.63 -10.22
C LEU A 119 -1.68 8.94 -9.62
N TYR A 120 -1.83 8.96 -8.29
CA TYR A 120 -2.96 8.30 -7.63
C TYR A 120 -4.30 8.98 -7.95
N ARG A 121 -4.33 10.32 -8.05
CA ARG A 121 -5.51 11.05 -8.54
C ARG A 121 -5.92 10.62 -9.94
N ALA A 122 -4.96 10.49 -10.86
CA ALA A 122 -5.23 10.00 -12.22
C ALA A 122 -5.77 8.55 -12.25
N LEU A 123 -5.57 7.78 -11.17
CA LEU A 123 -6.11 6.44 -10.98
C LEU A 123 -7.46 6.42 -10.24
N GLY A 124 -8.03 7.58 -9.94
CA GLY A 124 -9.33 7.74 -9.27
C GLY A 124 -9.26 7.80 -7.74
N PHE A 125 -8.06 7.93 -7.16
CA PHE A 125 -7.93 8.15 -5.72
C PHE A 125 -8.09 9.63 -5.35
N GLU A 126 -8.70 9.88 -4.20
CA GLU A 126 -8.89 11.21 -3.62
C GLU A 126 -8.20 11.27 -2.25
N VAL A 127 -7.60 12.42 -1.93
CA VAL A 127 -6.98 12.63 -0.61
C VAL A 127 -8.08 12.80 0.42
N ILE A 128 -8.07 11.97 1.46
CA ILE A 128 -9.02 12.06 2.58
C ILE A 128 -8.38 12.58 3.86
N ARG A 129 -7.05 12.49 3.95
CA ARG A 129 -6.27 12.99 5.09
C ARG A 129 -4.83 13.22 4.67
N ASP A 130 -4.23 14.25 5.24
CA ASP A 130 -2.78 14.37 5.31
C ASP A 130 -2.33 14.50 6.77
N TRP A 131 -1.17 13.92 7.09
CA TRP A 131 -0.71 13.78 8.47
C TRP A 131 0.81 13.59 8.50
N HIS A 132 1.42 13.81 9.65
CA HIS A 132 2.86 13.58 9.83
C HIS A 132 3.10 12.43 10.81
N VAL A 133 4.13 11.61 10.57
CA VAL A 133 4.52 10.51 11.49
C VAL A 133 4.92 11.06 12.88
N ALA A 134 5.53 12.24 12.90
CA ALA A 134 5.90 13.02 14.08
C ALA A 134 5.99 14.50 13.68
N ARG A 135 6.15 15.43 14.64
CA ARG A 135 6.22 16.89 14.36
C ARG A 135 7.18 17.28 13.24
N ASN A 136 8.32 16.59 13.12
CA ASN A 136 9.32 16.78 12.07
C ASN A 136 9.52 15.51 11.19
N GLY A 137 8.53 14.61 11.18
CA GLY A 137 8.56 13.38 10.39
C GLY A 137 8.05 13.61 8.97
N PRO A 138 8.14 12.60 8.09
CA PRO A 138 7.57 12.69 6.75
C PRO A 138 6.05 12.94 6.82
N ARG A 139 5.57 13.79 5.91
CA ARG A 139 4.15 13.96 5.63
C ARG A 139 3.66 12.79 4.80
N PHE A 140 2.50 12.27 5.15
CA PHE A 140 1.78 11.25 4.42
C PHE A 140 0.44 11.79 3.94
N TRP A 141 0.01 11.31 2.78
CA TRP A 141 -1.35 11.45 2.28
C TRP A 141 -2.02 10.09 2.32
N THR A 142 -3.13 9.97 3.04
CA THR A 142 -4.03 8.83 2.93
C THR A 142 -5.06 9.15 1.86
N MET A 143 -5.21 8.24 0.90
CA MET A 143 -6.07 8.42 -0.26
C MET A 143 -7.01 7.24 -0.43
N THR A 144 -8.26 7.51 -0.77
CA THR A 144 -9.28 6.49 -1.02
C THR A 144 -9.78 6.56 -2.46
N ARG A 145 -10.18 5.44 -3.02
CA ARG A 145 -10.89 5.35 -4.28
C ARG A 145 -12.23 4.66 -3.99
N PRO A 146 -13.37 5.31 -4.25
CA PRO A 146 -14.68 4.71 -4.04
C PRO A 146 -14.93 3.56 -5.03
N VAL A 147 -15.98 2.80 -4.77
CA VAL A 147 -16.48 1.80 -5.72
C VAL A 147 -16.95 2.54 -6.97
N LEU A 148 -16.43 2.16 -8.14
CA LEU A 148 -16.98 2.64 -9.40
C LEU A 148 -18.24 1.85 -9.70
N ILE A 149 -19.40 2.44 -9.43
CA ILE A 149 -20.69 1.88 -9.87
C ILE A 149 -20.72 2.03 -11.40
N LYS A 150 -20.75 0.91 -12.12
CA LYS A 150 -21.03 0.87 -13.56
C LYS A 150 -22.53 0.94 -13.81
#